data_AF-A0AAI8BI22-F1
#
_entry.id   AF-A0AAI8BI22-F1
#
_cell.length_a   1.000
_cell.length_b   1.000
_cell.length_c   1.000
_cell.angle_alpha   90.00
_cell.angle_beta   90.00
_cell.angle_gamma   90.00
#
_symmetry.space_group_name_H-M   'P 1'
#
loop_
_entity.id
_entity.type
_entity.pdbx_description
1 polymer ?
#
loop_
_entity_poly.entity_id
_entity_poly.type
_entity_poly.pdbx_seq_one_letter_code
_entity_poly.pdbx_strand_id
1 'polypeptide(L)'
;MQKLCHIVAVAKSYNAISIDLHTMSSYSPNIVQERYSEAVIETPDTLNEYIQLYKNAHKDGEKRVTELFTGDTRNGIFASKVFESLSYELQQIGVEVEYDKPYILAEHLVAHYLVCELEAVCIDIPKDLLFKTTTADELYDIASLEIDHTKLNLMAEAFAKAIMNTQKQKQLKDA
;
A
#
# COMPACT_ATOMS: atom_id res chain seq x y z
N MET A 1 9.94 24.63 2.03
CA MET A 1 11.00 23.71 1.52
C MET A 1 12.21 23.54 2.42
N GLN A 2 12.95 24.57 2.84
CA GLN A 2 14.17 24.39 3.64
C GLN A 2 14.03 23.46 4.87
N LYS A 3 12.92 23.54 5.61
CA LYS A 3 12.65 22.64 6.74
C LYS A 3 12.48 21.17 6.31
N LEU A 4 11.79 20.90 5.20
CA LEU A 4 11.61 19.55 4.68
C LEU A 4 12.95 18.97 4.19
N CYS A 5 13.73 19.74 3.43
CA CYS A 5 15.07 19.33 3.00
C CYS A 5 15.98 18.99 4.18
N HIS A 6 15.95 19.80 5.25
CA HIS A 6 16.72 19.53 6.45
C HIS A 6 16.27 18.25 7.15
N ILE A 7 14.96 18.04 7.35
CA ILE A 7 14.43 16.82 7.97
C ILE A 7 14.80 15.58 7.16
N VAL A 8 14.67 15.64 5.84
CA VAL A 8 15.04 14.53 4.95
C VAL A 8 16.53 14.26 4.98
N ALA A 9 17.37 15.29 4.97
CA ALA A 9 18.83 15.13 5.09
C ALA A 9 19.23 14.48 6.43
N VAL A 10 18.59 14.88 7.53
CA VAL A 10 18.78 14.26 8.84
C VAL A 10 18.34 12.80 8.80
N ALA A 11 17.14 12.50 8.30
CA ALA A 11 16.64 11.13 8.18
C ALA A 11 17.56 10.24 7.33
N LYS A 12 18.06 10.76 6.21
CA LYS A 12 19.03 10.09 5.34
C LYS A 12 20.34 9.80 6.06
N SER A 13 20.82 10.72 6.90
CA SER A 13 22.02 10.50 7.72
C SER A 13 21.88 9.36 8.74
N TYR A 14 20.65 9.01 9.11
CA TYR A 14 20.32 7.87 9.96
C TYR A 14 19.91 6.61 9.18
N ASN A 15 20.07 6.61 7.85
CA ASN A 15 19.60 5.53 6.97
C ASN A 15 18.11 5.20 7.16
N ALA A 16 17.29 6.25 7.38
CA ALA A 16 15.85 6.09 7.55
C ALA A 16 15.19 5.59 6.26
N ILE A 17 14.05 4.92 6.45
CA ILE A 17 13.20 4.38 5.39
C ILE A 17 11.87 5.12 5.49
N SER A 18 11.39 5.65 4.37
CA SER A 18 10.05 6.24 4.27
C SER A 18 9.03 5.12 4.09
N ILE A 19 7.94 5.15 4.85
CA ILE A 19 6.85 4.19 4.73
C ILE A 19 5.58 4.98 4.42
N ASP A 20 4.99 4.69 3.28
CA ASP A 20 3.69 5.19 2.88
C ASP A 20 2.70 4.03 2.93
N LEU A 21 1.81 4.05 3.92
CA LEU A 21 0.92 2.93 4.24
C LEU A 21 -0.53 3.38 4.15
N HIS A 22 -1.29 2.68 3.32
CA HIS A 22 -2.70 2.94 3.10
C HIS A 22 -3.52 1.68 3.34
N THR A 23 -4.80 1.90 3.60
CA THR A 23 -5.79 0.82 3.56
C THR A 23 -6.71 1.04 2.38
N MET A 24 -7.04 -0.03 1.69
CA MET A 24 -7.88 0.01 0.50
C MET A 24 -9.12 -0.86 0.66
N SER A 25 -10.19 -0.56 -0.08
CA SER A 25 -11.33 -1.47 -0.15
C SER A 25 -10.88 -2.85 -0.60
N SER A 26 -11.40 -3.91 0.03
CA SER A 26 -11.00 -5.29 -0.25
C SER A 26 -11.43 -5.79 -1.63
N TYR A 27 -12.31 -5.04 -2.29
CA TYR A 27 -12.80 -5.30 -3.64
C TYR A 27 -12.75 -4.02 -4.48
N SER A 28 -12.37 -4.17 -5.74
CA SER A 28 -12.52 -3.15 -6.79
C SER A 28 -13.73 -3.48 -7.66
N PRO A 29 -14.48 -2.47 -8.14
CA PRO A 29 -15.49 -2.70 -9.17
C PRO A 29 -14.86 -3.36 -10.40
N ASN A 30 -15.56 -4.35 -10.97
CA ASN A 30 -15.13 -4.99 -12.21
C ASN A 30 -15.53 -4.12 -13.40
N ILE A 31 -14.68 -3.16 -13.74
CA ILE A 31 -14.90 -2.21 -14.84
C ILE A 31 -13.80 -2.42 -15.86
N VAL A 32 -14.17 -2.62 -17.12
CA VAL A 32 -13.22 -2.64 -18.24
C VAL A 32 -12.73 -1.20 -18.44
N GLN A 33 -11.61 -0.85 -17.83
CA GLN A 33 -10.94 0.43 -18.08
C GLN A 33 -10.05 0.29 -19.31
N GLU A 34 -10.18 1.21 -20.27
CA GLU A 34 -9.32 1.24 -21.47
C GLU A 34 -7.85 1.58 -21.15
N ARG A 35 -7.56 2.10 -19.94
CA ARG A 35 -6.22 2.48 -19.49
C ARG A 35 -5.97 2.09 -18.03
N TYR A 36 -4.79 1.52 -17.79
CA TYR A 36 -4.29 0.90 -16.54
C TYR A 36 -4.15 1.84 -15.32
N SER A 37 -4.62 3.08 -15.38
CA SER A 37 -4.27 4.09 -14.37
C SER A 37 -5.34 5.14 -14.07
N GLU A 38 -6.49 5.10 -14.72
CA GLU A 38 -7.51 6.12 -14.52
C GLU A 38 -8.62 5.55 -13.65
N ALA A 39 -8.69 6.01 -12.40
CA ALA A 39 -9.90 5.87 -11.58
C ALA A 39 -11.13 6.24 -12.44
N VAL A 40 -12.24 5.53 -12.27
CA VAL A 40 -13.47 5.77 -13.04
C VAL A 40 -13.78 7.27 -13.01
N ILE A 41 -13.86 7.91 -14.18
CA ILE A 41 -14.07 9.35 -14.25
C ILE A 41 -15.45 9.67 -13.67
N GLU A 42 -15.44 10.28 -12.49
CA GLU A 42 -16.63 10.77 -11.83
C GLU A 42 -17.00 12.15 -12.39
N THR A 43 -18.25 12.28 -12.82
CA THR A 43 -18.88 13.55 -13.15
C THR A 43 -20.09 13.73 -12.25
N PRO A 44 -20.62 14.96 -12.06
CA PRO A 44 -21.86 15.14 -11.32
C PRO A 44 -23.00 14.24 -11.80
N ASP A 45 -23.07 13.97 -13.10
CA ASP A 45 -24.11 13.13 -13.73
C ASP A 45 -23.87 11.62 -13.50
N THR A 46 -22.62 11.19 -13.35
CA THR A 46 -22.25 9.77 -13.15
C THR A 46 -21.95 9.41 -11.68
N LEU A 47 -22.02 10.39 -10.77
CA LEU A 47 -21.60 10.23 -9.37
C LEU A 47 -22.38 9.12 -8.63
N ASN A 48 -23.70 9.02 -8.85
CA ASN A 48 -24.50 7.98 -8.20
C ASN A 48 -24.10 6.57 -8.69
N GLU A 49 -23.87 6.42 -9.99
CA GLU A 49 -23.42 5.15 -10.58
C GLU A 49 -22.04 4.77 -10.03
N TYR A 50 -21.11 5.74 -10.01
CA TYR A 50 -19.81 5.61 -9.39
C TYR A 50 -19.90 5.12 -7.95
N ILE A 51 -20.70 5.79 -7.10
CA ILE A 51 -20.89 5.38 -5.70
C ILE A 51 -21.46 3.96 -5.60
N GLN A 52 -22.44 3.60 -6.43
CA GLN A 52 -23.04 2.25 -6.40
C GLN A 52 -22.08 1.16 -6.84
N LEU A 53 -21.20 1.44 -7.82
CA LEU A 53 -20.16 0.52 -8.27
C LEU A 53 -19.24 0.13 -7.11
N TYR A 54 -18.70 1.11 -6.38
CA TYR A 54 -17.83 0.85 -5.24
C TYR A 54 -18.58 0.26 -4.04
N LYS A 55 -19.82 0.68 -3.79
CA LYS A 55 -20.65 0.12 -2.70
C LYS A 55 -20.92 -1.37 -2.89
N ASN A 56 -21.14 -1.81 -4.14
CA ASN A 56 -21.48 -3.20 -4.47
C ASN A 56 -20.29 -4.02 -4.97
N ALA A 57 -19.07 -3.48 -4.98
CA ALA A 57 -17.88 -4.18 -5.48
C ALA A 57 -17.62 -5.53 -4.79
N HIS A 58 -18.02 -5.70 -3.53
CA HIS A 58 -17.89 -6.96 -2.79
C HIS A 58 -18.75 -8.12 -3.37
N LYS A 59 -19.75 -7.82 -4.21
CA LYS A 59 -20.65 -8.82 -4.81
C LYS A 59 -20.12 -9.36 -6.12
N ASP A 60 -19.76 -8.46 -7.03
CA ASP A 60 -19.46 -8.77 -8.43
C ASP A 60 -18.09 -8.24 -8.89
N GLY A 61 -17.34 -7.63 -7.97
CA GLY A 61 -16.04 -7.01 -8.23
C GLY A 61 -14.87 -7.99 -8.12
N GLU A 62 -13.68 -7.47 -8.42
CA GLU A 62 -12.43 -8.19 -8.26
C GLU A 62 -11.94 -8.06 -6.82
N LYS A 63 -11.57 -9.19 -6.21
CA LYS A 63 -10.98 -9.18 -4.87
C LYS A 63 -9.55 -8.65 -4.98
N ARG A 64 -9.24 -7.63 -4.19
CA ARG A 64 -7.91 -7.04 -4.12
C ARG A 64 -7.05 -7.79 -3.11
N VAL A 65 -5.78 -7.99 -3.48
CA VAL A 65 -4.73 -8.54 -2.61
C VAL A 65 -3.83 -7.41 -2.12
N THR A 66 -2.91 -7.67 -1.19
CA THR A 66 -1.98 -6.62 -0.72
C THR A 66 -1.10 -6.16 -1.86
N GLU A 67 -0.96 -4.85 -2.05
CA GLU A 67 -0.25 -4.27 -3.19
C GLU A 67 1.01 -3.55 -2.70
N LEU A 68 2.17 -3.93 -3.24
CA LEU A 68 3.44 -3.23 -3.05
C LEU A 68 3.76 -2.44 -4.30
N PHE A 69 3.95 -1.13 -4.17
CA PHE A 69 4.26 -0.28 -5.31
C PHE A 69 5.77 -0.24 -5.55
N THR A 70 6.21 -0.81 -6.66
CA THR A 70 7.65 -0.81 -7.01
C THR A 70 8.10 0.51 -7.63
N GLY A 71 7.12 1.32 -8.08
CA GLY A 71 7.34 2.66 -8.61
C GLY A 71 7.96 2.71 -10.00
N ASP A 72 8.46 3.88 -10.38
CA ASP A 72 9.21 4.05 -11.62
C ASP A 72 10.66 3.58 -11.45
N THR A 73 10.88 2.31 -11.74
CA THR A 73 12.21 1.66 -11.75
C THR A 73 13.22 2.36 -12.66
N ARG A 74 12.79 3.11 -13.70
CA ARG A 74 13.70 3.85 -14.59
C ARG A 74 14.25 5.10 -13.93
N ASN A 75 13.47 5.70 -13.02
CA ASN A 75 13.84 6.89 -12.28
C ASN A 75 14.29 6.59 -10.84
N GLY A 76 14.30 5.31 -10.44
CA GLY A 76 14.70 4.87 -9.09
C GLY A 76 13.70 5.27 -8.00
N ILE A 77 12.48 5.60 -8.39
CA ILE A 77 11.42 6.06 -7.48
C ILE A 77 10.75 4.81 -6.89
N PHE A 78 10.65 4.77 -5.56
CA PHE A 78 10.19 3.64 -4.73
C PHE A 78 11.07 2.39 -4.73
N ALA A 79 12.19 2.31 -5.46
CA ALA A 79 13.03 1.10 -5.46
C ALA A 79 13.72 0.82 -4.10
N SER A 80 13.11 0.00 -3.24
CA SER A 80 13.65 -0.38 -1.93
C SER A 80 13.82 -1.90 -1.79
N LYS A 81 14.96 -2.34 -1.25
CA LYS A 81 15.18 -3.76 -0.88
C LYS A 81 14.27 -4.24 0.24
N VAL A 82 13.61 -3.31 0.93
CA VAL A 82 12.58 -3.67 1.92
C VAL A 82 11.43 -4.42 1.26
N PHE A 83 11.13 -4.23 -0.03
CA PHE A 83 10.04 -4.96 -0.69
C PHE A 83 10.21 -6.47 -0.67
N GLU A 84 11.41 -6.97 -0.95
CA GLU A 84 11.70 -8.40 -0.95
C GLU A 84 11.48 -8.99 0.45
N SER A 85 12.00 -8.30 1.48
CA SER A 85 11.83 -8.71 2.87
C SER A 85 10.37 -8.60 3.32
N LEU A 86 9.66 -7.55 2.91
CA LEU A 86 8.27 -7.32 3.30
C LEU A 86 7.33 -8.32 2.63
N SER A 87 7.50 -8.55 1.32
CA SER A 87 6.77 -9.59 0.58
C SER A 87 6.98 -10.96 1.22
N TYR A 88 8.22 -11.29 1.60
CA TYR A 88 8.51 -12.55 2.27
C TYR A 88 7.78 -12.67 3.62
N GLU A 89 7.91 -11.68 4.51
CA GLU A 89 7.29 -11.73 5.83
C GLU A 89 5.75 -11.73 5.78
N LEU A 90 5.16 -11.00 4.83
CA LEU A 90 3.71 -11.03 4.58
C LEU A 90 3.25 -12.41 4.09
N GLN A 91 3.98 -13.04 3.17
CA GLN A 91 3.67 -14.39 2.72
C GLN A 91 3.78 -15.43 3.83
N GLN A 92 4.71 -15.26 4.79
CA GLN A 92 4.83 -16.16 5.95
C GLN A 92 3.59 -16.14 6.86
N ILE A 93 2.86 -15.02 6.90
CA ILE A 93 1.60 -14.91 7.65
C ILE A 93 0.36 -15.18 6.77
N GLY A 94 0.55 -15.72 5.56
CA GLY A 94 -0.52 -16.09 4.64
C GLY A 94 -1.15 -14.91 3.88
N VAL A 95 -0.47 -13.76 3.83
CA VAL A 95 -0.92 -12.59 3.07
C VAL A 95 -0.35 -12.65 1.66
N GLU A 96 -1.24 -12.70 0.67
CA GLU A 96 -0.88 -12.61 -0.75
C GLU A 96 -0.48 -11.17 -1.11
N VAL A 97 0.56 -11.06 -1.94
CA VAL A 97 1.18 -9.81 -2.35
C VAL A 97 1.29 -9.77 -3.86
N GLU A 98 0.79 -8.70 -4.47
CA GLU A 98 1.04 -8.33 -5.85
C GLU A 98 1.78 -7.00 -5.94
N TYR A 99 2.38 -6.75 -7.11
CA TYR A 99 3.16 -5.55 -7.38
C TYR A 99 2.48 -4.73 -8.47
N ASP A 100 2.27 -3.43 -8.21
CA ASP A 100 1.71 -2.45 -9.15
C ASP A 100 0.43 -2.92 -9.86
N LYS A 101 -0.50 -3.49 -9.07
CA LYS A 101 -1.77 -4.06 -9.52
C LYS A 101 -2.91 -3.75 -8.53
N PRO A 102 -4.03 -3.18 -9.00
CA PRO A 102 -4.36 -2.88 -10.40
C PRO A 102 -3.80 -1.54 -10.90
N TYR A 103 -3.12 -0.75 -10.07
CA TYR A 103 -2.69 0.59 -10.43
C TYR A 103 -1.17 0.74 -10.35
N ILE A 104 -0.59 1.44 -11.32
CA ILE A 104 0.74 2.04 -11.15
C ILE A 104 0.52 3.35 -10.39
N LEU A 105 1.14 3.49 -9.22
CA LEU A 105 0.99 4.68 -8.38
C LEU A 105 1.37 5.94 -9.18
N ALA A 106 0.41 6.86 -9.36
CA ALA A 106 0.72 8.19 -9.87
C ALA A 106 1.40 8.98 -8.75
N GLU A 107 2.57 9.56 -9.03
CA GLU A 107 3.35 10.34 -8.07
C GLU A 107 2.62 11.62 -7.63
N HIS A 108 1.67 11.52 -6.70
CA HIS A 108 1.01 12.69 -6.13
C HIS A 108 1.94 13.37 -5.10
N LEU A 109 2.83 14.23 -5.64
CA LEU A 109 3.39 15.52 -5.21
C LEU A 109 3.75 15.85 -3.74
N VAL A 110 3.38 15.09 -2.71
CA VAL A 110 3.78 15.36 -1.30
C VAL A 110 4.85 14.38 -0.80
N ALA A 111 4.90 13.17 -1.34
CA ALA A 111 5.94 12.19 -1.03
C ALA A 111 7.09 12.15 -2.05
N HIS A 112 6.96 12.79 -3.22
CA HIS A 112 7.97 12.69 -4.29
C HIS A 112 9.39 13.01 -3.80
N TYR A 113 9.57 14.12 -3.06
CA TYR A 113 10.89 14.47 -2.51
C TYR A 113 11.41 13.45 -1.47
N LEU A 114 10.53 12.87 -0.64
CA LEU A 114 10.91 11.83 0.32
C LEU A 114 11.33 10.55 -0.39
N VAL A 115 10.58 10.17 -1.42
CA VAL A 115 10.78 8.95 -2.21
C VAL A 115 12.03 9.05 -3.10
N CYS A 116 12.39 10.24 -3.58
CA CYS A 116 13.63 10.45 -4.31
C CYS A 116 14.86 10.46 -3.40
N GLU A 117 14.72 10.90 -2.15
CA GLU A 117 15.88 11.12 -1.27
C GLU A 117 16.13 9.99 -0.27
N LEU A 118 15.09 9.25 0.09
CA LEU A 118 15.12 8.11 1.02
C LEU A 118 14.69 6.85 0.28
N GLU A 119 15.14 5.70 0.76
CA GLU A 119 14.45 4.46 0.41
C GLU A 119 13.00 4.54 0.89
N ALA A 120 12.06 4.21 0.03
CA ALA A 120 10.64 4.28 0.34
C ALA A 120 9.96 2.94 0.06
N VAL A 121 8.96 2.62 0.88
CA VAL A 121 8.02 1.53 0.65
C VAL A 121 6.64 2.15 0.63
N CYS A 122 5.90 1.92 -0.46
CA CYS A 122 4.49 2.24 -0.51
C CYS A 122 3.70 0.93 -0.59
N ILE A 123 2.61 0.85 0.18
CA ILE A 123 1.79 -0.35 0.32
C ILE A 123 0.31 -0.01 0.55
N ASP A 124 -0.54 -0.74 -0.17
CA ASP A 124 -1.98 -0.77 0.06
C ASP A 124 -2.39 -2.11 0.68
N ILE A 125 -3.10 -2.04 1.81
CA ILE A 125 -3.58 -3.23 2.55
C ILE A 125 -5.11 -3.33 2.44
N PRO A 126 -5.67 -4.44 1.94
CA PRO A 126 -7.12 -4.69 1.98
C PRO A 126 -7.67 -4.57 3.40
N LYS A 127 -8.77 -3.83 3.57
CA LYS A 127 -9.41 -3.64 4.89
C LYS A 127 -9.73 -4.98 5.57
N ASP A 128 -10.11 -6.03 4.84
CA ASP A 128 -10.44 -7.35 5.41
C ASP A 128 -9.28 -7.98 6.23
N LEU A 129 -8.03 -7.57 5.94
CA LEU A 129 -6.84 -8.00 6.68
C LEU A 129 -6.65 -7.26 8.01
N LEU A 130 -7.41 -6.23 8.32
CA LEU A 130 -7.23 -5.39 9.51
C LEU A 130 -8.48 -5.28 10.39
N PHE A 131 -9.66 -5.59 9.87
CA PHE A 131 -10.93 -5.46 10.60
C PHE A 131 -11.51 -6.81 11.04
N LYS A 132 -12.33 -6.78 12.09
CA LYS A 132 -13.01 -7.96 12.63
C LYS A 132 -14.05 -8.50 11.65
N THR A 133 -14.90 -7.60 11.15
CA THR A 133 -15.85 -7.87 10.09
C THR A 133 -15.19 -7.69 8.73
N THR A 134 -15.47 -8.59 7.81
CA THR A 134 -14.95 -8.64 6.45
C THR A 134 -16.07 -8.47 5.44
N THR A 135 -15.72 -8.14 4.20
CA THR A 135 -16.70 -7.99 3.12
C THR A 135 -17.49 -9.27 2.78
N ALA A 136 -17.07 -10.42 3.29
CA ALA A 136 -17.79 -11.68 3.20
C ALA A 136 -18.91 -11.85 4.24
N ASP A 137 -18.95 -11.01 5.29
CA ASP A 137 -19.95 -11.08 6.34
C ASP A 137 -21.29 -10.48 5.89
N GLU A 138 -22.41 -11.11 6.26
CA GLU A 138 -23.76 -10.66 5.89
C GLU A 138 -24.10 -9.24 6.37
N LEU A 139 -23.47 -8.80 7.47
CA LEU A 139 -23.68 -7.50 8.11
C LEU A 139 -22.51 -6.53 7.88
N TYR A 140 -21.75 -6.70 6.81
CA TYR A 140 -20.66 -5.78 6.48
C TYR A 140 -21.17 -4.35 6.23
N ASP A 141 -20.71 -3.41 7.04
CA ASP A 141 -20.89 -1.97 6.85
C ASP A 141 -19.55 -1.25 7.07
N ILE A 142 -19.09 -0.54 6.04
CA ILE A 142 -17.84 0.22 6.07
C ILE A 142 -17.87 1.31 7.15
N ALA A 143 -19.05 1.82 7.50
CA ALA A 143 -19.22 2.84 8.54
C ALA A 143 -19.07 2.29 9.96
N SER A 144 -19.09 0.96 10.14
CA SER A 144 -19.05 0.30 11.45
C SER A 144 -17.87 -0.68 11.60
N LEU A 145 -16.79 -0.48 10.85
CA LEU A 145 -15.63 -1.37 10.92
C LEU A 145 -14.87 -1.23 12.25
N GLU A 146 -14.70 -2.34 12.94
CA GLU A 146 -13.87 -2.44 14.15
C GLU A 146 -12.52 -3.08 13.83
N ILE A 147 -11.43 -2.45 14.28
CA ILE A 147 -10.08 -2.97 14.10
C ILE A 147 -9.94 -4.31 14.84
N ASP A 148 -9.39 -5.31 14.16
CA ASP A 148 -8.89 -6.53 14.77
C ASP A 148 -7.43 -6.32 15.18
N HIS A 149 -7.21 -6.09 16.47
CA HIS A 149 -5.87 -5.87 17.01
C HIS A 149 -4.93 -7.05 16.80
N THR A 150 -5.44 -8.28 16.71
CA THR A 150 -4.61 -9.46 16.45
C THR A 150 -4.05 -9.39 15.03
N LYS A 151 -4.92 -9.12 14.05
CA LYS A 151 -4.50 -8.98 12.66
C LYS A 151 -3.58 -7.78 12.46
N LEU A 152 -3.90 -6.63 13.08
CA LEU A 152 -3.05 -5.45 13.03
C LEU A 152 -1.65 -5.72 13.59
N ASN A 153 -1.55 -6.45 14.71
CA ASN A 153 -0.26 -6.79 15.30
C ASN A 153 0.55 -7.74 14.40
N LEU A 154 -0.09 -8.72 13.76
CA LEU A 154 0.57 -9.60 12.80
C LEU A 154 1.18 -8.82 11.63
N MET A 155 0.42 -7.86 11.08
CA MET A 155 0.91 -6.97 10.03
C MET A 155 2.09 -6.12 10.54
N ALA A 156 1.95 -5.49 11.70
CA ALA A 156 3.02 -4.67 12.28
C ALA A 156 4.31 -5.47 12.55
N GLU A 157 4.18 -6.71 13.01
CA GLU A 157 5.32 -7.61 13.20
C GLU A 157 6.01 -7.98 11.88
N ALA A 158 5.24 -8.26 10.82
CA ALA A 158 5.79 -8.53 9.50
C ALA A 158 6.60 -7.32 8.98
N PHE A 159 6.06 -6.10 9.13
CA PHE A 159 6.79 -4.87 8.79
C PHE A 159 8.07 -4.69 9.60
N ALA A 160 8.00 -4.87 10.92
CA ALA A 160 9.16 -4.72 11.79
C ALA A 160 10.27 -5.71 11.43
N LYS A 161 9.93 -6.98 11.18
CA LYS A 161 10.87 -8.01 10.72
C LYS A 161 11.48 -7.66 9.37
N ALA A 162 10.68 -7.21 8.41
CA ALA A 162 11.16 -6.84 7.08
C ALA A 162 12.18 -5.69 7.13
N ILE A 163 11.91 -4.65 7.94
CA ILE A 163 12.83 -3.53 8.13
C ILE A 163 14.12 -4.00 8.80
N MET A 164 14.02 -4.79 9.88
CA MET A 164 15.18 -5.32 10.58
C MET A 164 16.06 -6.21 9.69
N ASN A 165 15.45 -7.10 8.90
CA ASN A 165 16.16 -7.97 7.96
C ASN A 165 16.91 -7.15 6.91
N THR A 166 16.25 -6.14 6.35
CA THR A 166 16.87 -5.23 5.37
C THR A 166 18.07 -4.48 5.97
N GLN A 167 17.93 -3.94 7.19
CA GLN A 167 19.02 -3.23 7.87
C GLN A 167 20.22 -4.15 8.15
N LYS A 168 19.98 -5.38 8.62
CA LYS A 168 21.06 -6.37 8.83
C LYS A 168 21.80 -6.70 7.54
N GLN A 169 21.08 -6.88 6.42
CA GLN A 169 21.69 -7.16 5.13
C GLN A 169 22.57 -6.01 4.62
N LYS A 170 22.22 -4.76 4.92
CA LYS A 170 23.06 -3.59 4.59
C LYS A 170 24.34 -3.57 5.42
N GLN A 171 24.23 -3.75 6.74
CA GLN A 171 25.39 -3.78 7.64
C GLN A 171 26.40 -4.86 7.25
N LEU A 172 25.95 -6.01 6.76
CA LEU A 172 26.81 -7.11 6.30
C LEU A 172 27.48 -6.85 4.93
N LYS A 173 26.97 -5.91 4.12
CA LYS A 173 27.56 -5.55 2.83
C LYS A 173 28.59 -4.42 2.94
N ASP A 174 28.46 -3.60 3.98
CA ASP A 174 29.36 -2.47 4.25
C ASP A 174 30.52 -2.82 5.21
N ALA A 175 30.56 -4.05 5.71
CA ALA A 175 31.62 -4.62 6.57
C ALA A 175 32.59 -5.49 5.78
#